data_AF-A0A6N0M385-F1
#
_entry.id   AF-A0A6N0M385-F1
#
_cell.length_a   1.000
_cell.length_b   1.000
_cell.length_c   1.000
_cell.angle_alpha   90.00
_cell.angle_beta   90.00
_cell.angle_gamma   90.00
#
_symmetry.space_group_name_H-M   'P 1'
#
loop_
_entity.id
_entity.type
_entity.pdbx_description
1 polymer ?
#
loop_
_entity_poly.entity_id
_entity_poly.type
_entity_poly.pdbx_seq_one_letter_code
_entity_poly.pdbx_strand_id
1 'polypeptide(L)'
;MVLGKDSVEYEIFKKYERALVTIGVNFSLEQVQEALEACNRLVTDVFYDEGTEFIKFTNGKEILVETAWRWEWEQGLQYASS
;
A
#
# COMPACT_ATOMS: atom_id res chain seq x y z
N MET A 1 -12.03 -1.34 -8.66
CA MET A 1 -11.18 -2.38 -8.03
C MET A 1 -11.87 -3.73 -7.87
N VAL A 2 -11.50 -4.75 -8.68
CA VAL A 2 -11.84 -6.15 -8.42
C VAL A 2 -10.55 -6.85 -7.98
N LEU A 3 -10.34 -6.96 -6.67
CA LEU A 3 -9.25 -7.76 -6.13
C LEU A 3 -9.64 -9.24 -6.27
N GLY A 4 -8.74 -10.04 -6.85
CA GLY A 4 -8.89 -11.49 -6.78
C GLY A 4 -8.87 -11.89 -5.32
N LYS A 5 -9.86 -12.68 -4.87
CA LYS A 5 -9.97 -13.09 -3.46
C LYS A 5 -8.76 -13.85 -2.93
N ASP A 6 -7.94 -14.40 -3.82
CA ASP A 6 -6.74 -15.17 -3.48
C ASP A 6 -5.45 -14.33 -3.60
N SER A 7 -5.56 -13.01 -3.82
CA SER A 7 -4.39 -12.15 -4.00
C SER A 7 -3.85 -11.64 -2.65
N VAL A 8 -2.54 -11.49 -2.53
CA VAL A 8 -1.87 -10.96 -1.32
C VAL A 8 -2.40 -9.56 -0.98
N GLU A 9 -2.69 -8.79 -2.03
CA GLU A 9 -3.27 -7.45 -1.97
C GLU A 9 -4.68 -7.47 -1.36
N TYR A 10 -5.50 -8.48 -1.67
CA TYR A 10 -6.80 -8.67 -1.04
C TYR A 10 -6.67 -8.96 0.45
N GLU A 11 -5.75 -9.84 0.83
CA GLU A 11 -5.51 -10.20 2.23
C GLU A 11 -4.99 -9.02 3.06
N ILE A 12 -4.04 -8.25 2.51
CA ILE A 12 -3.55 -7.01 3.13
C ILE A 12 -4.71 -6.01 3.26
N PHE A 13 -5.46 -5.76 2.18
CA PHE A 13 -6.58 -4.83 2.21
C PHE A 13 -7.62 -5.23 3.26
N LYS A 14 -8.05 -6.50 3.30
CA LYS A 14 -9.01 -7.02 4.28
C LYS A 14 -8.53 -6.89 5.72
N LYS A 15 -7.23 -7.07 5.96
CA LYS A 15 -6.62 -6.90 7.28
C LYS A 15 -6.75 -5.47 7.80
N TYR A 16 -6.58 -4.47 6.93
CA TYR A 16 -6.62 -3.05 7.30
C TYR A 16 -7.98 -2.38 7.08
N GLU A 17 -8.88 -2.99 6.30
CA GLU A 17 -10.22 -2.45 5.96
C GLU A 17 -10.97 -1.98 7.20
N ARG A 18 -11.01 -2.79 8.26
CA ARG A 18 -11.72 -2.45 9.50
C ARG A 18 -11.12 -1.23 10.20
N ALA A 19 -9.79 -1.11 10.23
CA ALA A 19 -9.12 0.03 10.85
C ALA A 19 -9.37 1.31 10.04
N LEU A 20 -9.27 1.21 8.71
CA LEU A 20 -9.52 2.32 7.77
C LEU A 20 -10.98 2.81 7.81
N VAL A 21 -11.96 1.90 7.87
CA VAL A 21 -13.37 2.27 8.10
C VAL A 21 -13.55 2.97 9.45
N THR A 22 -12.89 2.47 10.50
CA THR A 22 -13.01 3.02 11.86
C THR A 22 -12.52 4.47 11.95
N ILE A 23 -11.49 4.85 11.18
CA ILE A 23 -10.99 6.23 11.13
C ILE A 23 -11.73 7.10 10.10
N GLY A 24 -12.80 6.59 9.47
CA GLY A 24 -13.67 7.36 8.57
C GLY A 24 -13.21 7.43 7.12
N VAL A 25 -12.32 6.55 6.66
CA VAL A 25 -11.95 6.47 5.24
C VAL A 25 -13.17 6.09 4.42
N ASN A 26 -13.54 6.96 3.47
CA ASN A 26 -14.62 6.70 2.53
C ASN A 26 -14.07 6.01 1.27
N PHE A 27 -14.20 4.68 1.22
CA PHE A 27 -13.80 3.85 0.08
C PHE A 27 -14.62 4.06 -1.21
N SER A 28 -15.71 4.83 -1.13
CA SER A 28 -16.49 5.22 -2.33
C SER A 28 -15.87 6.42 -3.05
N LEU A 29 -14.90 7.11 -2.45
CA LEU A 29 -14.18 8.20 -3.11
C LEU A 29 -13.23 7.64 -4.16
N GLU A 30 -13.33 8.15 -5.38
CA GLU A 30 -12.50 7.74 -6.53
C GLU A 30 -11.01 7.84 -6.21
N GLN A 31 -10.57 8.96 -5.62
CA GLN A 31 -9.18 9.15 -5.18
C GLN A 31 -8.66 8.07 -4.22
N VAL A 32 -9.52 7.51 -3.36
CA VAL A 32 -9.16 6.45 -2.42
C VAL A 32 -9.04 5.12 -3.17
N GLN A 33 -9.94 4.87 -4.12
CA GLN A 33 -9.89 3.69 -4.97
C GLN A 33 -8.64 3.69 -5.86
N GLU A 34 -8.32 4.84 -6.48
CA GLU A 34 -7.11 5.01 -7.29
C GLU A 34 -5.84 4.80 -6.46
N ALA A 35 -5.76 5.36 -5.26
CA ALA A 35 -4.62 5.17 -4.36
C ALA A 35 -4.44 3.68 -3.99
N LEU A 36 -5.52 2.98 -3.67
CA LEU A 36 -5.49 1.54 -3.36
C LEU A 36 -5.11 0.69 -4.58
N GLU A 37 -5.63 1.01 -5.76
CA GLU A 37 -5.25 0.32 -6.99
C GLU A 37 -3.77 0.55 -7.34
N ALA A 38 -3.25 1.75 -7.08
CA ALA A 38 -1.83 2.05 -7.23
C ALA A 38 -0.97 1.27 -6.23
N CYS A 39 -1.37 1.17 -4.95
CA CYS A 39 -0.71 0.31 -3.95
C CYS A 39 -0.58 -1.11 -4.48
N ASN A 40 -1.71 -1.67 -4.93
CA ASN A 40 -1.80 -3.08 -5.33
C ASN A 40 -0.99 -3.40 -6.59
N ARG A 41 -0.70 -2.40 -7.44
CA ARG A 41 0.13 -2.60 -8.63
C ARG A 41 1.63 -2.53 -8.33
N LEU A 42 2.01 -1.71 -7.36
CA LEU A 42 3.41 -1.35 -7.14
C LEU A 42 4.02 -2.02 -5.91
N VAL A 43 3.22 -2.35 -4.89
CA VAL A 43 3.69 -2.99 -3.66
C VAL A 43 3.54 -4.50 -3.79
N THR A 44 4.63 -5.21 -3.53
CA THR A 44 4.70 -6.69 -3.56
C THR A 44 4.66 -7.28 -2.17
N ASP A 45 5.26 -6.60 -1.18
CA ASP A 45 5.32 -7.08 0.19
C ASP A 45 5.52 -5.91 1.18
N VAL A 46 5.09 -6.12 2.42
CA VAL A 46 5.41 -5.26 3.57
C VAL A 46 5.90 -6.16 4.69
N PHE A 47 7.18 -6.01 5.04
CA PHE A 47 7.85 -6.92 5.98
C PHE A 47 8.55 -6.17 7.11
N TYR A 48 8.74 -6.87 8.22
CA TYR A 48 9.50 -6.40 9.37
C TYR A 48 10.87 -7.06 9.37
N ASP A 49 11.92 -6.26 9.48
CA ASP A 49 13.29 -6.72 9.65
C ASP A 49 13.98 -5.91 10.76
N GLU A 50 14.56 -6.62 11.72
CA GLU A 50 15.27 -6.04 12.89
C GLU A 50 14.54 -4.86 13.59
N GLY A 51 13.22 -4.95 13.74
CA GLY A 51 12.40 -3.91 14.40
C GLY A 51 12.04 -2.72 13.50
N THR A 52 12.30 -2.84 12.20
CA THR A 52 12.04 -1.81 11.20
C THR A 52 11.09 -2.36 10.13
N GLU A 53 10.13 -1.56 9.70
CA GLU A 53 9.19 -1.92 8.65
C GLU A 53 9.64 -1.43 7.27
N PHE A 54 9.54 -2.30 6.27
CA PHE A 54 9.88 -2.04 4.89
C PHE A 54 8.72 -2.35 3.95
N ILE A 55 8.62 -1.57 2.88
CA ILE A 55 7.76 -1.79 1.74
C ILE A 55 8.65 -2.26 0.58
N LYS A 56 8.33 -3.42 0.01
CA LYS A 56 8.97 -3.96 -1.19
C LYS A 56 8.12 -3.70 -2.41
N PHE A 57 8.68 -3.02 -3.39
CA PHE A 57 8.02 -2.72 -4.66
C PHE A 57 8.27 -3.79 -5.72
N THR A 58 7.41 -3.84 -6.73
CA THR A 58 7.45 -4.81 -7.83
C THR A 58 8.70 -4.65 -8.70
N ASN A 59 9.33 -3.47 -8.70
CA ASN A 59 10.62 -3.22 -9.34
C ASN A 59 11.83 -3.73 -8.51
N GLY A 60 11.59 -4.37 -7.36
CA GLY A 60 12.62 -4.90 -6.47
C GLY A 60 13.24 -3.87 -5.52
N LYS A 61 12.85 -2.59 -5.60
CA LYS A 61 13.27 -1.57 -4.63
C LYS A 61 12.54 -1.77 -3.31
N GLU A 62 13.21 -1.40 -2.23
CA GLU A 62 12.68 -1.47 -0.87
C GLU A 62 12.83 -0.09 -0.22
N ILE A 63 11.82 0.33 0.54
CA ILE A 63 11.83 1.59 1.28
C ILE A 63 11.29 1.37 2.69
N LEU A 64 11.81 2.13 3.65
CA LEU A 64 11.26 2.18 5.00
C LEU A 64 9.82 2.70 4.99
N VAL A 65 8.92 2.07 5.75
CA VAL A 65 7.54 2.56 5.91
C VAL A 65 7.52 3.99 6.45
N GLU A 66 8.39 4.32 7.40
CA GLU A 66 8.52 5.69 7.92
C GLU A 66 8.94 6.69 6.83
N THR A 67 9.84 6.28 5.93
CA THR A 67 10.28 7.14 4.83
C THR A 67 9.15 7.33 3.81
N ALA A 68 8.43 6.26 3.45
CA ALA A 68 7.27 6.35 2.58
C ALA A 68 6.17 7.26 3.17
N TRP A 69 5.93 7.17 4.48
CA TRP A 69 5.01 8.07 5.18
C TRP A 69 5.45 9.54 5.07
N ARG A 70 6.74 9.83 5.29
CA ARG A 70 7.29 11.18 5.21
C ARG A 70 7.32 11.77 3.80
N TRP A 71 7.37 10.93 2.78
CA TRP A 71 7.44 11.36 1.39
C TRP A 71 6.07 11.66 0.78
N GLU A 72 4.99 11.30 1.48
CA GLU A 72 3.64 11.30 0.94
C GLU A 72 3.50 10.35 -0.27
N TRP A 73 2.25 10.07 -0.65
CA TRP A 73 1.94 8.97 -1.55
C TRP A 73 2.54 9.13 -2.96
N GLU A 74 2.49 10.34 -3.53
CA GLU A 74 2.95 10.58 -4.92
C GLU A 74 4.46 10.35 -5.11
N GLN A 75 5.28 10.75 -4.14
CA GLN A 75 6.74 10.57 -4.23
C GLN A 75 7.13 9.09 -4.07
N GLY A 76 6.42 8.35 -3.21
CA GLY A 76 6.57 6.90 -3.08
C GLY A 76 6.26 6.18 -4.40
N LEU A 77 5.20 6.61 -5.09
CA LEU A 77 4.83 6.08 -6.41
C LEU A 77 5.89 6.36 -7.47
N GLN A 78 6.46 7.57 -7.51
CA GLN A 78 7.54 7.91 -8.44
C GLN A 78 8.78 7.06 -8.18
N TYR A 79 9.14 6.85 -6.92
CA TYR A 79 10.26 6.00 -6.54
C TYR A 79 10.08 4.54 -6.98
N ALA A 80 8.86 4.01 -6.85
CA ALA A 80 8.48 2.66 -7.26
C ALA A 80 8.33 2.50 -8.79
N SER A 81 8.11 3.59 -9.52
CA SER A 81 7.91 3.59 -10.99
C SER A 81 9.17 3.89 -11.79
N SER A 82 10.19 4.48 -11.14
CA SER A 82 11.53 4.66 -11.71
C SER A 82 12.36 3.38 -11.68
#